data_AF-A0A507EJN5-F1
#
_entry.id   AF-A0A507EJN5-F1
#
_cell.length_a   1.000
_cell.length_b   1.000
_cell.length_c   1.000
_cell.angle_alpha   90.00
_cell.angle_beta   90.00
_cell.angle_gamma   90.00
#
_symmetry.space_group_name_H-M   'P 1'
#
loop_
_entity.id
_entity.type
_entity.pdbx_description
1 polymer ?
#
loop_
_entity_poly.entity_id
_entity_poly.type
_entity_poly.pdbx_seq_one_letter_code
_entity_poly.pdbx_strand_id
1 'polypeptide(L)'
;MSSFKRRTPTASPTIPGVRLSPHTGTHQTSTGIPSLDSLLAGGLPLGTVTLLQEDQFTRYARLIASYFVAQGMVAGHAICFASAEEGIEEFMSGLMRVVEGPQPVDEEEADTPKRERVLGGLRDVDGDRMRIAWRYQNLPILSTDKRGGSILAKTPYCATFDLTKRMDEGLLKGTKMAFIDVSTWSADDQEDAEKQDMYDKLYCQIETLITQGGFRFSPTNPPQTALRIFIQSLSSPLWPTPTHHAQRLHRFLHTLRRLLRESAAVCLITLPTPFPIDLAPLHHTSDAVLSLTSFASHPSVYESIYNGFLEVIKVPRVGCLGQVDEEVGALGFRVRRKRFEIERVGLPPEEEEKGRGEVKKAGCGSTGNSVLDF
;
A
#
# COMPACT_ATOMS: atom_id res chain seq x y z
N MET A 1 37.52 22.19 29.23
CA MET A 1 37.03 22.54 27.87
C MET A 1 36.43 21.28 27.25
N SER A 2 35.11 21.25 27.07
CA SER A 2 34.39 20.08 26.53
C SER A 2 34.70 19.94 25.04
N SER A 3 35.33 18.83 24.63
CA SER A 3 35.80 18.58 23.26
C SER A 3 34.75 17.91 22.35
N PHE A 4 33.46 18.13 22.62
CA PHE A 4 32.39 17.65 21.74
C PHE A 4 32.35 18.51 20.46
N LYS A 5 33.18 18.15 19.48
CA LYS A 5 33.00 18.60 18.09
C LYS A 5 31.78 17.88 17.52
N ARG A 6 30.70 18.63 17.30
CA ARG A 6 29.52 18.16 16.56
C ARG A 6 29.99 17.78 15.16
N ARG A 7 30.03 16.47 14.85
CA ARG A 7 30.30 15.97 13.50
C ARG A 7 29.20 16.53 12.60
N THR A 8 29.52 17.50 11.76
CA THR A 8 28.65 17.89 10.65
C THR A 8 28.51 16.67 9.76
N PRO A 9 27.31 16.08 9.62
CA PRO A 9 27.14 14.95 8.72
C PRO A 9 27.46 15.44 7.31
N THR A 10 28.53 14.93 6.73
CA THR A 10 28.75 14.94 5.28
C THR A 10 27.47 14.41 4.64
N ALA A 11 26.79 15.23 3.85
CA ALA A 11 25.54 14.87 3.20
C ALA A 11 25.75 13.54 2.47
N SER A 12 25.14 12.46 2.98
CA SER A 12 25.07 11.21 2.24
C SER A 12 24.32 11.49 0.93
N PRO A 13 24.69 10.86 -0.19
CA PRO A 13 23.93 10.99 -1.43
C PRO A 13 22.49 10.55 -1.13
N THR A 14 21.57 11.52 -1.12
CA THR A 14 20.15 11.27 -0.88
C THR A 14 19.51 10.92 -2.20
N ILE A 15 19.11 9.65 -2.35
CA ILE A 15 18.29 9.22 -3.47
C ILE A 15 16.97 10.03 -3.41
N PRO A 16 16.55 10.70 -4.51
CA PRO A 16 15.28 11.42 -4.56
C PRO A 16 14.11 10.51 -4.16
N GLY A 17 13.11 11.03 -3.43
CA GLY A 17 11.94 10.24 -3.01
C GLY A 17 12.19 9.13 -1.98
N VAL A 18 13.42 9.00 -1.48
CA VAL A 18 13.78 8.06 -0.41
C VAL A 18 13.97 8.82 0.90
N ARG A 19 13.34 8.33 1.97
CA ARG A 19 13.54 8.83 3.34
C ARG A 19 14.12 7.77 4.24
N LEU A 20 14.84 8.17 5.29
CA LEU A 20 15.19 7.25 6.38
C LEU A 20 13.99 7.11 7.30
N SER A 21 13.58 5.86 7.57
CA SER A 21 12.55 5.57 8.56
C SER A 21 13.05 5.98 9.95
N PRO A 22 12.26 6.73 10.73
CA PRO A 22 12.64 7.08 12.11
C PRO A 22 12.62 5.85 13.04
N HIS A 23 11.88 4.80 12.69
CA HIS A 23 11.72 3.62 13.53
C HIS A 23 12.76 2.54 13.24
N THR A 24 13.00 2.27 11.95
CA THR A 24 13.83 1.15 11.51
C THR A 24 15.23 1.58 11.07
N GLY A 25 15.43 2.88 10.84
CA GLY A 25 16.65 3.42 10.22
C GLY A 25 16.85 2.98 8.78
N THR A 26 15.88 2.30 8.15
CA THR A 26 15.99 1.84 6.76
C THR A 26 15.56 2.92 5.78
N HIS A 27 16.18 2.91 4.60
CA HIS A 27 15.76 3.75 3.48
C HIS A 27 14.41 3.24 2.95
N GLN A 28 13.38 4.09 2.91
CA GLN A 28 12.01 3.77 2.50
C GLN A 28 11.50 4.71 1.41
N THR A 29 10.63 4.19 0.55
CA THR A 29 9.93 4.90 -0.52
C THR A 29 8.42 4.83 -0.30
N SER A 30 7.70 5.88 -0.69
CA SER A 30 6.24 5.89 -0.58
C SER A 30 5.58 4.93 -1.56
N THR A 31 4.47 4.30 -1.18
CA THR A 31 3.55 3.56 -2.04
C THR A 31 2.73 4.46 -2.98
N GLY A 32 2.71 5.78 -2.73
CA GLY A 32 1.81 6.74 -3.40
C GLY A 32 0.46 6.89 -2.71
N ILE A 33 0.18 6.07 -1.69
CA ILE A 33 -1.06 6.12 -0.90
C ILE A 33 -0.68 6.43 0.56
N PRO A 34 -0.98 7.64 1.08
CA PRO A 34 -0.58 8.02 2.44
C PRO A 34 -1.10 7.10 3.55
N SER A 35 -2.34 6.60 3.41
CA SER A 35 -2.92 5.66 4.36
C SER A 35 -2.18 4.31 4.35
N LEU A 36 -1.79 3.81 3.18
CA LEU A 36 -1.02 2.57 3.06
C LEU A 36 0.41 2.74 3.58
N ASP A 37 1.05 3.89 3.34
CA ASP A 37 2.37 4.19 3.90
C ASP A 37 2.33 4.17 5.43
N SER A 38 1.28 4.71 6.03
CA SER A 38 1.11 4.70 7.48
C SER A 38 0.99 3.28 8.03
N LEU A 39 0.26 2.40 7.33
CA LEU A 39 0.13 0.98 7.67
C LEU A 39 1.44 0.20 7.53
N LEU A 40 2.29 0.59 6.58
CA LEU A 40 3.58 -0.05 6.30
C LEU A 40 4.76 0.60 7.04
N ALA A 41 4.51 1.17 8.23
CA ALA A 41 5.52 1.82 9.06
C ALA A 41 6.30 2.93 8.33
N GLY A 42 5.59 3.70 7.50
CA GLY A 42 6.09 4.83 6.75
C GLY A 42 6.35 4.60 5.26
N GLY A 43 6.11 3.40 4.73
CA GLY A 43 6.25 3.09 3.30
C GLY A 43 7.02 1.79 3.06
N LEU A 44 7.53 1.61 1.85
CA LEU A 44 8.24 0.40 1.45
C LEU A 44 9.76 0.57 1.60
N PRO A 45 10.45 -0.22 2.43
CA PRO A 45 11.90 -0.21 2.49
C PRO A 45 12.54 -0.58 1.15
N LEU A 46 13.70 0.00 0.87
CA LEU A 46 14.54 -0.48 -0.22
C LEU A 46 15.03 -1.89 0.10
N GLY A 47 15.16 -2.69 -0.94
CA GLY A 47 15.54 -4.08 -0.90
C GLY A 47 14.47 -5.02 -0.37
N THR A 48 13.19 -4.70 -0.56
CA THR A 48 12.08 -5.58 -0.15
C THR A 48 11.20 -6.05 -1.30
N VAL A 49 10.58 -7.21 -1.09
CA VAL A 49 9.50 -7.75 -1.93
C VAL A 49 8.17 -7.62 -1.19
N THR A 50 7.20 -6.94 -1.81
CA THR A 50 5.82 -6.83 -1.33
C THR A 50 4.90 -7.65 -2.22
N LEU A 51 4.13 -8.55 -1.64
CA LEU A 51 3.07 -9.29 -2.32
C LEU A 51 1.73 -8.60 -2.08
N LEU A 52 0.96 -8.39 -3.13
CA LEU A 52 -0.41 -7.90 -3.10
C LEU A 52 -1.31 -8.96 -3.72
N GLN A 53 -2.07 -9.68 -2.89
CA GLN A 53 -3.08 -10.62 -3.38
C GLN A 53 -4.25 -9.84 -3.92
N GLU A 54 -4.60 -10.14 -5.15
CA GLU A 54 -5.67 -9.49 -5.90
C GLU A 54 -7.03 -10.02 -5.46
N ASP A 55 -8.07 -9.28 -5.81
CA ASP A 55 -9.44 -9.79 -5.81
C ASP A 55 -9.75 -10.38 -7.20
N GLN A 56 -10.72 -11.30 -7.26
CA GLN A 56 -11.08 -12.03 -8.47
C GLN A 56 -11.72 -11.17 -9.57
N PHE A 57 -12.52 -10.14 -9.23
CA PHE A 57 -13.41 -9.48 -10.19
C PHE A 57 -13.14 -7.99 -10.43
N THR A 58 -12.28 -7.35 -9.64
CA THR A 58 -12.02 -5.91 -9.76
C THR A 58 -10.56 -5.61 -10.07
N ARG A 59 -10.30 -4.35 -10.42
CA ARG A 59 -8.96 -3.83 -10.75
C ARG A 59 -8.35 -3.02 -9.59
N TYR A 60 -8.79 -3.22 -8.34
CA TYR A 60 -8.26 -2.45 -7.22
C TYR A 60 -6.77 -2.71 -6.96
N ALA A 61 -6.29 -3.93 -7.19
CA ALA A 61 -4.85 -4.22 -7.08
C ALA A 61 -4.03 -3.46 -8.13
N ARG A 62 -4.50 -3.44 -9.38
CA ARG A 62 -3.94 -2.61 -10.47
C ARG A 62 -3.96 -1.13 -10.11
N LEU A 63 -4.99 -0.65 -9.41
CA LEU A 63 -5.07 0.73 -8.95
C LEU A 63 -3.97 1.04 -7.92
N ILE A 64 -3.76 0.19 -6.90
CA ILE A 64 -2.67 0.34 -5.94
C ILE A 64 -1.30 0.31 -6.64
N ALA A 65 -1.11 -0.61 -7.61
CA ALA A 65 0.10 -0.66 -8.42
C ALA A 65 0.31 0.62 -9.26
N SER A 66 -0.78 1.23 -9.75
CA SER A 66 -0.73 2.51 -10.47
C SER A 66 -0.22 3.64 -9.57
N TYR A 67 -0.66 3.71 -8.30
CA TYR A 67 -0.10 4.64 -7.32
C TYR A 67 1.40 4.40 -7.09
N PHE A 68 1.79 3.13 -6.94
CA PHE A 68 3.19 2.75 -6.71
C PHE A 68 4.10 3.17 -7.87
N VAL A 69 3.66 2.97 -9.11
CA VAL A 69 4.42 3.38 -10.31
C VAL A 69 4.40 4.90 -10.46
N ALA A 70 3.23 5.54 -10.36
CA ALA A 70 3.11 6.99 -10.49
C ALA A 70 3.97 7.74 -9.47
N GLN A 71 4.01 7.27 -8.22
CA GLN A 71 4.88 7.82 -7.18
C GLN A 71 6.36 7.68 -7.53
N GLY A 72 6.76 6.59 -8.20
CA GLY A 72 8.11 6.43 -8.72
C GLY A 72 8.47 7.46 -9.78
N MET A 73 7.57 7.72 -10.72
CA MET A 73 7.81 8.69 -11.80
C MET A 73 7.99 10.10 -11.26
N VAL A 74 7.14 10.51 -10.32
CA VAL A 74 7.21 11.82 -9.65
C VAL A 74 8.49 11.95 -8.82
N ALA A 75 8.91 10.85 -8.18
CA ALA A 75 10.16 10.81 -7.43
C ALA A 75 11.42 10.73 -8.31
N GLY A 76 11.29 10.57 -9.64
CA GLY A 76 12.43 10.38 -10.54
C GLY A 76 13.11 9.01 -10.39
N HIS A 77 12.38 8.00 -9.95
CA HIS A 77 12.85 6.62 -9.88
C HIS A 77 12.82 5.97 -11.26
N ALA A 78 13.69 4.99 -11.50
CA ALA A 78 13.55 4.10 -12.64
C ALA A 78 12.42 3.10 -12.39
N ILE A 79 11.70 2.71 -13.44
CA ILE A 79 10.59 1.77 -13.37
C ILE A 79 10.92 0.53 -14.20
N CYS A 80 10.72 -0.65 -13.62
CA CYS A 80 10.69 -1.92 -14.33
C CYS A 80 9.27 -2.48 -14.23
N PHE A 81 8.63 -2.72 -15.37
CA PHE A 81 7.30 -3.30 -15.44
C PHE A 81 7.37 -4.66 -16.12
N ALA A 82 6.89 -5.70 -15.46
CA ALA A 82 6.82 -7.05 -16.01
C ALA A 82 5.36 -7.50 -16.02
N SER A 83 4.82 -7.83 -17.20
CA SER A 83 3.43 -8.24 -17.35
C SER A 83 3.25 -9.19 -18.53
N ALA A 84 2.27 -10.08 -18.40
CA ALA A 84 1.74 -10.90 -19.49
C ALA A 84 0.35 -10.42 -19.95
N GLU A 85 -0.26 -9.47 -19.23
CA GLU A 85 -1.67 -9.09 -19.39
C GLU A 85 -1.84 -7.80 -20.18
N GLU A 86 -1.13 -6.74 -19.79
CA GLU A 86 -1.23 -5.43 -20.40
C GLU A 86 0.14 -4.93 -20.85
N GLY A 87 0.15 -4.26 -22.00
CA GLY A 87 1.34 -3.58 -22.49
C GLY A 87 1.67 -2.36 -21.62
N ILE A 88 2.94 -1.95 -21.64
CA ILE A 88 3.38 -0.76 -20.90
C ILE A 88 2.58 0.48 -21.29
N GLU A 89 2.30 0.70 -22.58
CA GLU A 89 1.56 1.89 -23.05
C GLU A 89 0.13 1.97 -22.50
N GLU A 90 -0.58 0.84 -22.46
CA GLU A 90 -1.93 0.75 -21.89
C GLU A 90 -1.90 1.03 -20.39
N PHE A 91 -0.94 0.44 -19.67
CA PHE A 91 -0.75 0.72 -18.25
C PHE A 91 -0.44 2.20 -17.99
N MET A 92 0.46 2.80 -18.77
CA MET A 92 0.84 4.22 -18.66
C MET A 92 -0.34 5.16 -18.91
N SER A 93 -1.21 4.84 -19.87
CA SER A 93 -2.40 5.64 -20.18
C SER A 93 -3.38 5.73 -18.99
N GLY A 94 -3.30 4.77 -18.06
CA GLY A 94 -4.11 4.72 -16.85
C GLY A 94 -3.53 5.48 -15.65
N LEU A 95 -2.29 5.97 -15.73
CA LEU A 95 -1.62 6.59 -14.58
C LEU A 95 -2.21 7.96 -14.25
N MET A 96 -2.44 8.16 -12.96
CA MET A 96 -2.96 9.40 -12.36
C MET A 96 -1.92 10.52 -12.32
N ARG A 97 -2.42 11.76 -12.44
CA ARG A 97 -1.60 12.97 -12.32
C ARG A 97 -1.47 13.40 -10.87
N VAL A 98 -0.34 14.04 -10.54
CA VAL A 98 -0.18 14.78 -9.29
C VAL A 98 -0.99 16.07 -9.34
N VAL A 99 -1.61 16.41 -8.22
CA VAL A 99 -2.26 17.72 -8.01
C VAL A 99 -1.45 18.49 -6.98
N GLU A 100 -1.17 19.77 -7.29
CA GLU A 100 -0.58 20.70 -6.34
C GLU A 100 -1.67 21.20 -5.37
N GLY A 101 -1.54 20.85 -4.09
CA GLY A 101 -2.47 21.30 -3.06
C GLY A 101 -2.79 20.24 -2.00
N PRO A 102 -3.63 20.57 -0.99
CA PRO A 102 -4.17 19.58 -0.06
C PRO A 102 -4.98 18.52 -0.82
N GLN A 103 -5.15 17.34 -0.20
CA GLN A 103 -5.85 16.21 -0.82
C GLN A 103 -7.15 16.66 -1.51
N PRO A 104 -7.40 16.23 -2.75
CA PRO A 104 -8.60 16.62 -3.48
C PRO A 104 -9.83 16.16 -2.71
N VAL A 105 -10.56 17.13 -2.18
CA VAL A 105 -11.88 16.89 -1.60
C VAL A 105 -12.86 16.74 -2.75
N ASP A 106 -13.71 15.71 -2.69
CA ASP A 106 -14.83 15.63 -3.60
C ASP A 106 -15.83 16.73 -3.22
N GLU A 107 -16.41 17.39 -4.23
CA GLU A 107 -17.34 18.50 -4.02
C GLU A 107 -18.56 18.07 -3.18
N GLU A 108 -18.93 16.78 -3.21
CA GLU A 108 -19.97 16.18 -2.39
C GLU A 108 -19.62 16.11 -0.88
N GLU A 109 -18.33 16.01 -0.52
CA GLU A 109 -17.89 16.00 0.88
C GLU A 109 -17.69 17.41 1.46
N ALA A 110 -17.61 18.45 0.61
CA ALA A 110 -17.47 19.83 1.06
C ALA A 110 -18.75 20.35 1.75
N ASP A 111 -19.90 19.77 1.41
CA ASP A 111 -21.22 20.18 1.92
C ASP A 111 -21.71 19.33 3.11
N THR A 112 -21.04 18.22 3.40
CA THR A 112 -21.31 17.42 4.62
C THR A 112 -20.48 17.93 5.79
N PRO A 113 -21.08 18.45 6.88
CA PRO A 113 -20.30 18.83 8.05
C PRO A 113 -19.60 17.59 8.60
N LYS A 114 -18.26 17.64 8.68
CA LYS A 114 -17.43 16.62 9.34
C LYS A 114 -17.88 16.49 10.79
N ARG A 115 -18.80 15.57 11.09
CA ARG A 115 -19.04 15.11 12.46
C ARG A 115 -17.77 14.41 12.90
N GLU A 116 -16.95 15.10 13.70
CA GLU A 116 -15.96 14.45 14.55
C GLU A 116 -16.68 13.37 15.34
N ARG A 117 -16.51 12.10 14.94
CA ARG A 117 -16.97 10.95 15.72
C ARG A 117 -16.02 10.82 16.91
N VAL A 118 -16.27 11.61 17.94
CA VAL A 118 -15.70 11.41 19.28
C VAL A 118 -16.30 10.12 19.84
N LEU A 119 -15.43 9.16 20.20
CA LEU A 119 -15.82 7.99 20.99
C LEU A 119 -16.44 8.47 22.31
N GLY A 120 -17.67 8.03 22.60
CA GLY A 120 -18.31 8.18 23.91
C GLY A 120 -19.67 8.85 23.84
N GLY A 121 -20.72 8.05 24.01
CA GLY A 121 -22.10 8.54 24.00
C GLY A 121 -22.41 9.45 25.17
N LEU A 122 -22.70 10.71 24.89
CA LEU A 122 -23.62 11.56 25.65
C LEU A 122 -24.39 12.41 24.65
N ARG A 123 -25.72 12.42 24.81
CA ARG A 123 -26.67 13.14 23.95
C ARG A 123 -26.35 14.64 23.94
N ASP A 124 -26.26 15.19 22.74
CA ASP A 124 -26.11 16.63 22.51
C ASP A 124 -27.40 17.33 22.94
N VAL A 125 -27.32 18.06 24.06
CA VAL A 125 -28.28 19.12 24.37
C VAL A 125 -27.71 20.38 23.76
N ASP A 126 -28.48 20.90 22.81
CA ASP A 126 -28.35 22.15 22.10
C ASP A 126 -27.59 23.26 22.85
N GLY A 127 -26.66 23.89 22.13
CA GLY A 127 -26.33 25.29 22.35
C GLY A 127 -25.39 25.64 23.51
N ASP A 128 -24.17 25.10 23.55
CA ASP A 128 -23.05 25.93 24.02
C ASP A 128 -21.73 25.52 23.38
N ARG A 129 -21.05 26.48 22.77
CA ARG A 129 -19.68 26.33 22.27
C ARG A 129 -18.81 25.83 23.42
N MET A 130 -18.25 24.62 23.30
CA MET A 130 -17.31 24.06 24.27
C MET A 130 -16.16 25.04 24.55
N ARG A 131 -16.23 25.76 25.68
CA ARG A 131 -15.26 26.80 26.07
C ARG A 131 -13.94 26.24 26.61
N ILE A 132 -13.84 24.93 26.79
CA ILE A 132 -12.69 24.29 27.46
C ILE A 132 -11.55 23.99 26.45
N ALA A 133 -11.87 23.77 25.17
CA ALA A 133 -10.91 23.40 24.14
C ALA A 133 -10.33 24.57 23.33
N TRP A 134 -10.58 25.84 23.72
CA TRP A 134 -10.06 27.01 22.98
C TRP A 134 -8.53 27.06 22.94
N ARG A 135 -7.85 26.56 23.98
CA ARG A 135 -6.37 26.48 24.01
C ARG A 135 -5.78 25.51 22.98
N TYR A 136 -6.56 24.57 22.45
CA TYR A 136 -6.13 23.61 21.45
C TYR A 136 -6.54 23.97 20.01
N GLN A 137 -7.41 24.95 19.85
CA GLN A 137 -7.89 25.39 18.53
C GLN A 137 -6.79 26.00 17.65
N ASN A 138 -5.76 26.58 18.29
CA ASN A 138 -4.59 27.18 17.63
C ASN A 138 -3.30 26.37 17.83
N LEU A 139 -3.38 25.17 18.43
CA LEU A 139 -2.23 24.27 18.41
C LEU A 139 -2.10 23.76 16.98
N PRO A 140 -0.93 23.90 16.33
CA PRO A 140 -0.72 23.30 15.02
C PRO A 140 -1.06 21.81 15.17
N ILE A 141 -2.09 21.37 14.44
CA ILE A 141 -2.44 19.96 14.31
C ILE A 141 -1.13 19.26 14.00
N LEU A 142 -0.64 18.46 14.95
CA LEU A 142 0.54 17.65 14.77
C LEU A 142 0.14 16.53 13.80
N SER A 143 0.02 16.88 12.52
CA SER A 143 0.26 15.94 11.44
C SER A 143 1.65 15.38 11.72
N THR A 144 1.69 14.11 12.08
CA THR A 144 2.91 13.31 12.25
C THR A 144 3.80 13.35 11.00
N ASP A 145 3.31 13.89 9.89
CA ASP A 145 4.03 14.15 8.63
C ASP A 145 5.02 15.32 8.61
N LYS A 146 5.04 16.22 9.60
CA LYS A 146 5.93 17.41 9.54
C LYS A 146 7.21 17.36 10.38
N ARG A 147 7.52 16.25 11.06
CA ARG A 147 8.80 16.08 11.78
C ARG A 147 9.74 15.16 11.00
N GLY A 148 10.23 15.63 9.86
CA GLY A 148 11.21 14.90 9.06
C GLY A 148 11.54 15.49 7.69
N GLY A 149 10.88 16.58 7.28
CA GLY A 149 11.24 17.28 6.04
C GLY A 149 12.60 17.96 6.17
N SER A 150 13.63 17.33 5.62
CA SER A 150 14.83 18.06 5.21
C SER A 150 14.39 19.23 4.33
N ILE A 151 14.85 20.44 4.66
CA ILE A 151 14.59 21.70 3.94
C ILE A 151 15.05 21.64 2.46
N LEU A 152 15.70 20.54 2.03
CA LEU A 152 16.21 20.32 0.67
C LEU A 152 15.25 19.64 -0.32
N ALA A 153 14.15 19.02 0.09
CA ALA A 153 13.28 18.31 -0.85
C ALA A 153 12.24 19.26 -1.47
N LYS A 154 12.42 19.62 -2.76
CA LYS A 154 11.44 20.39 -3.54
C LYS A 154 10.09 19.68 -3.73
N THR A 155 10.02 18.37 -3.48
CA THR A 155 8.83 17.53 -3.69
C THR A 155 8.44 16.78 -2.42
N PRO A 156 7.13 16.60 -2.16
CA PRO A 156 6.65 15.86 -0.98
C PRO A 156 7.04 14.38 -1.07
N TYR A 157 7.24 13.74 0.08
CA TYR A 157 7.61 12.31 0.17
C TYR A 157 6.58 11.38 -0.48
N CYS A 158 5.30 11.68 -0.29
CA CYS A 158 4.16 11.04 -0.93
C CYS A 158 3.40 12.14 -1.68
N ALA A 159 3.22 11.98 -2.99
CA ALA A 159 2.49 12.94 -3.80
C ALA A 159 0.99 12.75 -3.62
N THR A 160 0.23 13.81 -3.87
CA THR A 160 -1.23 13.75 -3.90
C THR A 160 -1.69 13.54 -5.33
N PHE A 161 -2.38 12.42 -5.58
CA PHE A 161 -2.87 12.07 -6.91
C PHE A 161 -4.36 12.32 -7.06
N ASP A 162 -4.79 12.58 -8.29
CA ASP A 162 -6.19 12.71 -8.67
C ASP A 162 -6.55 11.66 -9.74
N LEU A 163 -7.43 10.74 -9.36
CA LEU A 163 -7.90 9.63 -10.20
C LEU A 163 -8.64 10.09 -11.47
N THR A 164 -9.16 11.32 -11.49
CA THR A 164 -9.88 11.87 -12.65
C THR A 164 -8.93 12.40 -13.73
N LYS A 165 -7.66 12.63 -13.39
CA LYS A 165 -6.66 13.21 -14.30
C LYS A 165 -5.67 12.14 -14.76
N ARG A 166 -4.99 12.40 -15.88
CA ARG A 166 -3.94 11.54 -16.44
C ARG A 166 -2.59 12.22 -16.42
N MET A 167 -1.54 11.42 -16.26
CA MET A 167 -0.17 11.89 -16.14
C MET A 167 0.30 12.65 -17.39
N ASP A 168 1.14 13.66 -17.19
CA ASP A 168 1.66 14.49 -18.28
C ASP A 168 2.65 13.70 -19.16
N GLU A 169 2.50 13.78 -20.49
CA GLU A 169 3.35 13.06 -21.44
C GLU A 169 4.84 13.37 -21.31
N GLY A 170 5.20 14.59 -20.89
CA GLY A 170 6.60 14.97 -20.67
C GLY A 170 7.25 14.15 -19.57
N LEU A 171 6.51 13.82 -18.50
CA LEU A 171 7.01 12.98 -17.41
C LEU A 171 7.07 11.50 -17.85
N LEU A 172 6.09 11.06 -18.66
CA LEU A 172 6.10 9.71 -19.25
C LEU A 172 7.34 9.48 -20.10
N LYS A 173 7.67 10.41 -21.01
CA LYS A 173 8.81 10.32 -21.92
C LYS A 173 10.17 10.52 -21.23
N GLY A 174 10.21 11.28 -20.14
CA GLY A 174 11.44 11.57 -19.39
C GLY A 174 11.86 10.49 -18.40
N THR A 175 10.97 9.55 -18.06
CA THR A 175 11.25 8.52 -17.04
C THR A 175 12.01 7.35 -17.65
N LYS A 176 13.04 6.85 -16.95
CA LYS A 176 13.76 5.63 -17.34
C LYS A 176 12.88 4.41 -17.04
N MET A 177 12.46 3.72 -18.09
CA MET A 177 11.56 2.59 -17.99
C MET A 177 12.11 1.36 -18.71
N ALA A 178 11.90 0.20 -18.13
CA ALA A 178 12.13 -1.10 -18.76
C ALA A 178 10.83 -1.90 -18.72
N PHE A 179 10.49 -2.52 -19.85
CA PHE A 179 9.35 -3.42 -19.97
C PHE A 179 9.85 -4.85 -20.20
N ILE A 180 9.36 -5.77 -19.39
CA ILE A 180 9.55 -7.21 -19.54
C ILE A 180 8.21 -7.78 -20.03
N ASP A 181 8.12 -7.98 -21.34
CA ASP A 181 6.93 -8.53 -21.97
C ASP A 181 6.93 -10.05 -21.88
N VAL A 182 6.17 -10.57 -20.93
CA VAL A 182 6.03 -12.01 -20.69
C VAL A 182 5.10 -12.66 -21.70
N SER A 183 4.22 -11.89 -22.37
CA SER A 183 3.29 -12.43 -23.37
C SER A 183 4.00 -13.02 -24.58
N THR A 184 5.24 -12.59 -24.83
CA THR A 184 6.11 -13.08 -25.91
C THR A 184 6.78 -14.41 -25.59
N TRP A 185 6.66 -14.93 -24.37
CA TRP A 185 7.38 -16.14 -23.94
C TRP A 185 6.57 -17.38 -24.32
N SER A 186 7.06 -18.12 -25.31
CA SER A 186 6.48 -19.40 -25.73
C SER A 186 6.75 -20.51 -24.71
N ALA A 187 5.75 -21.36 -24.48
CA ALA A 187 5.92 -22.63 -23.79
C ALA A 187 6.61 -23.69 -24.68
N ASP A 188 6.63 -23.47 -26.00
CA ASP A 188 7.13 -24.39 -27.03
C ASP A 188 8.64 -24.26 -27.33
N ASP A 189 9.38 -23.45 -26.55
CA ASP A 189 10.85 -23.43 -26.58
C ASP A 189 11.42 -24.72 -25.93
N GLN A 190 11.09 -25.88 -26.50
CA GLN A 190 11.33 -27.20 -25.93
C GLN A 190 12.81 -27.59 -25.91
N GLU A 191 13.68 -26.91 -26.66
CA GLU A 191 15.12 -27.22 -26.69
C GLU A 191 15.86 -26.73 -25.42
N ASP A 192 15.31 -25.76 -24.67
CA ASP A 192 15.95 -25.15 -23.48
C ASP A 192 15.15 -25.28 -22.17
N ALA A 193 13.93 -25.84 -22.20
CA ALA A 193 13.02 -25.91 -21.05
C ALA A 193 13.56 -26.71 -19.84
N GLU A 194 14.51 -27.62 -20.06
CA GLU A 194 15.19 -28.36 -18.97
C GLU A 194 16.24 -27.51 -18.23
N LYS A 195 16.79 -26.46 -18.84
CA LYS A 195 17.89 -25.68 -18.28
C LYS A 195 17.50 -24.33 -17.71
N GLN A 196 16.50 -23.66 -18.28
CA GLN A 196 16.10 -22.33 -17.82
C GLN A 196 14.59 -22.13 -17.90
N ASP A 197 13.94 -21.98 -16.75
CA ASP A 197 12.50 -21.72 -16.68
C ASP A 197 12.15 -20.23 -16.81
N MET A 198 10.85 -19.91 -16.89
CA MET A 198 10.41 -18.53 -17.05
C MET A 198 10.78 -17.63 -15.87
N TYR A 199 10.84 -18.16 -14.65
CA TYR A 199 11.23 -17.40 -13.47
C TYR A 199 12.74 -17.15 -13.46
N ASP A 200 13.53 -18.11 -13.97
CA ASP A 200 14.96 -17.91 -14.21
C ASP A 200 15.16 -16.82 -15.29
N LYS A 201 14.41 -16.85 -16.41
CA LYS A 201 14.44 -15.80 -17.45
C LYS A 201 14.08 -14.43 -16.85
N LEU A 202 13.00 -14.35 -16.07
CA LEU A 202 12.57 -13.12 -15.38
C LEU A 202 13.64 -12.61 -14.41
N TYR A 203 14.20 -13.49 -13.59
CA TYR A 203 15.26 -13.15 -12.65
C TYR A 203 16.50 -12.60 -13.38
N CYS A 204 16.96 -13.26 -14.45
CA CYS A 204 18.10 -12.81 -15.23
C CYS A 204 17.88 -11.41 -15.84
N GLN A 205 16.68 -11.12 -16.33
CA GLN A 205 16.36 -9.79 -16.87
C GLN A 205 16.37 -8.72 -15.76
N ILE A 206 15.75 -9.01 -14.61
CA ILE A 206 15.77 -8.11 -13.45
C ILE A 206 17.21 -7.87 -12.94
N GLU A 207 18.01 -8.93 -12.82
CA GLU A 207 19.41 -8.83 -12.40
C GLU A 207 20.26 -8.00 -13.38
N THR A 208 20.04 -8.20 -14.68
CA THR A 208 20.70 -7.43 -15.73
C THR A 208 20.36 -5.94 -15.61
N LEU A 209 19.07 -5.62 -15.44
CA LEU A 209 18.60 -4.24 -15.24
C LEU A 209 19.20 -3.60 -13.98
N ILE A 210 19.24 -4.34 -12.87
CA ILE A 210 19.83 -3.88 -11.60
C ILE A 210 21.33 -3.59 -11.76
N THR A 211 22.04 -4.46 -12.45
CA THR A 211 23.49 -4.38 -12.61
C THR A 211 23.88 -3.27 -13.60
N GLN A 212 23.29 -3.27 -14.80
CA GLN A 212 23.57 -2.28 -15.84
C GLN A 212 23.07 -0.89 -15.47
N GLY A 213 21.95 -0.80 -14.74
CA GLY A 213 21.39 0.45 -14.26
C GLY A 213 22.11 1.06 -13.05
N GLY A 214 23.11 0.37 -12.49
CA GLY A 214 23.88 0.88 -11.35
C GLY A 214 23.08 0.99 -10.05
N PHE A 215 22.10 0.09 -9.87
CA PHE A 215 21.23 0.10 -8.69
C PHE A 215 21.78 -0.70 -7.51
N ARG A 216 22.81 -1.54 -7.71
CA ARG A 216 23.50 -2.25 -6.61
C ARG A 216 24.20 -1.27 -5.68
N PHE A 217 24.12 -1.52 -4.38
CA PHE A 217 24.87 -0.75 -3.41
C PHE A 217 26.36 -1.00 -3.56
N SER A 218 27.11 0.05 -3.89
CA SER A 218 28.56 0.02 -3.98
C SER A 218 29.16 1.21 -3.23
N PRO A 219 30.26 1.03 -2.47
CA PRO A 219 30.92 2.13 -1.79
C PRO A 219 31.61 3.10 -2.76
N THR A 220 31.98 2.63 -3.96
CA THR A 220 32.69 3.45 -4.97
C THR A 220 31.73 4.18 -5.90
N ASN A 221 30.55 3.62 -6.16
CA ASN A 221 29.55 4.21 -7.03
C ASN A 221 28.15 4.01 -6.42
N PRO A 222 27.71 4.90 -5.52
CA PRO A 222 26.40 4.77 -4.90
C PRO A 222 25.27 5.02 -5.90
N PRO A 223 24.14 4.31 -5.78
CA PRO A 223 22.98 4.53 -6.65
C PRO A 223 22.48 5.97 -6.59
N GLN A 224 22.26 6.58 -7.76
CA GLN A 224 21.76 7.95 -7.87
C GLN A 224 20.22 8.02 -7.80
N THR A 225 19.55 6.92 -8.14
CA THR A 225 18.10 6.79 -8.20
C THR A 225 17.68 5.42 -7.67
N ALA A 226 16.46 5.30 -7.16
CA ALA A 226 15.89 4.00 -6.83
C ALA A 226 15.25 3.34 -8.06
N LEU A 227 15.14 2.01 -8.03
CA LEU A 227 14.40 1.21 -9.01
C LEU A 227 13.09 0.70 -8.38
N ARG A 228 11.96 0.93 -9.03
CA ARG A 228 10.68 0.30 -8.67
C ARG A 228 10.37 -0.79 -9.67
N ILE A 229 10.25 -2.01 -9.17
CA ILE A 229 9.88 -3.17 -9.97
C ILE A 229 8.42 -3.47 -9.67
N PHE A 230 7.60 -3.50 -10.70
CA PHE A 230 6.22 -3.97 -10.62
C PHE A 230 6.09 -5.22 -11.49
N ILE A 231 5.73 -6.33 -10.86
CA ILE A 231 5.44 -7.60 -11.53
C ILE A 231 3.94 -7.83 -11.39
N GLN A 232 3.24 -7.77 -12.52
CA GLN A 232 1.79 -7.86 -12.56
C GLN A 232 1.32 -9.30 -12.67
N SER A 233 0.34 -9.62 -11.83
CA SER A 233 -0.43 -10.86 -11.84
C SER A 233 0.48 -12.08 -11.99
N LEU A 234 1.55 -12.15 -11.18
CA LEU A 234 2.57 -13.19 -11.29
C LEU A 234 1.89 -14.55 -11.18
N SER A 235 2.23 -15.47 -12.10
CA SER A 235 1.60 -16.79 -12.18
C SER A 235 0.12 -16.79 -12.59
N SER A 236 -0.38 -15.72 -13.22
CA SER A 236 -1.71 -15.75 -13.85
C SER A 236 -1.76 -16.73 -15.03
N PRO A 237 -2.95 -17.14 -15.49
CA PRO A 237 -3.07 -18.08 -16.61
C PRO A 237 -2.41 -17.62 -17.92
N LEU A 238 -2.10 -16.33 -18.06
CA LEU A 238 -1.36 -15.79 -19.21
C LEU A 238 0.16 -16.00 -19.10
N TRP A 239 0.66 -16.31 -17.90
CA TRP A 239 2.05 -16.67 -17.69
C TRP A 239 2.30 -18.13 -18.08
N PRO A 240 3.40 -18.45 -18.78
CA PRO A 240 3.79 -19.83 -19.02
C PRO A 240 3.92 -20.60 -17.70
N THR A 241 3.28 -21.76 -17.56
CA THR A 241 3.36 -22.52 -16.30
C THR A 241 4.49 -23.55 -16.38
N PRO A 242 5.60 -23.40 -15.63
CA PRO A 242 6.68 -24.38 -15.65
C PRO A 242 6.31 -25.66 -14.90
N THR A 243 7.01 -26.75 -15.22
CA THR A 243 7.05 -27.97 -14.39
C THR A 243 7.51 -27.62 -12.97
N HIS A 244 6.98 -28.29 -11.94
CA HIS A 244 7.28 -27.96 -10.53
C HIS A 244 7.04 -26.50 -10.14
N HIS A 245 5.97 -25.90 -10.67
CA HIS A 245 5.61 -24.49 -10.52
C HIS A 245 5.83 -23.90 -9.11
N ALA A 246 5.29 -24.54 -8.07
CA ALA A 246 5.41 -24.05 -6.69
C ALA A 246 6.87 -23.92 -6.21
N GLN A 247 7.70 -24.93 -6.50
CA GLN A 247 9.10 -24.97 -6.08
C GLN A 247 9.92 -23.90 -6.82
N ARG A 248 9.68 -23.73 -8.12
CA ARG A 248 10.36 -22.73 -8.96
C ARG A 248 9.97 -21.31 -8.58
N LEU A 249 8.68 -21.05 -8.34
CA LEU A 249 8.19 -19.75 -7.85
C LEU A 249 8.79 -19.40 -6.48
N HIS A 250 8.80 -20.36 -5.54
CA HIS A 250 9.41 -20.14 -4.23
C HIS A 250 10.91 -19.85 -4.34
N ARG A 251 11.64 -20.62 -5.18
CA ARG A 251 13.06 -20.37 -5.47
C ARG A 251 13.27 -18.97 -6.04
N PHE A 252 12.44 -18.55 -6.99
CA PHE A 252 12.49 -17.23 -7.60
C PHE A 252 12.27 -16.10 -6.58
N LEU A 253 11.23 -16.17 -5.74
CA LEU A 253 11.01 -15.14 -4.72
C LEU A 253 12.17 -15.06 -3.74
N HIS A 254 12.74 -16.21 -3.35
CA HIS A 254 13.89 -16.27 -2.47
C HIS A 254 15.14 -15.64 -3.10
N THR A 255 15.45 -15.95 -4.37
CA THR A 255 16.60 -15.35 -5.08
C THR A 255 16.39 -13.87 -5.38
N LEU A 256 15.18 -13.48 -5.80
CA LEU A 256 14.79 -12.08 -6.03
C LEU A 256 14.95 -11.26 -4.74
N ARG A 257 14.47 -11.77 -3.61
CA ARG A 257 14.64 -11.10 -2.32
C ARG A 257 16.12 -10.85 -2.01
N ARG A 258 16.98 -11.85 -2.19
CA ARG A 258 18.43 -11.67 -2.01
C ARG A 258 19.00 -10.58 -2.92
N LEU A 259 18.65 -10.60 -4.21
CA LEU A 259 19.10 -9.61 -5.19
C LEU A 259 18.69 -8.19 -4.78
N LEU A 260 17.46 -8.01 -4.29
CA LEU A 260 16.95 -6.72 -3.84
C LEU A 260 17.65 -6.24 -2.56
N ARG A 261 18.02 -7.12 -1.62
CA ARG A 261 18.76 -6.73 -0.40
C ARG A 261 20.06 -5.98 -0.70
N GLU A 262 20.68 -6.26 -1.84
CA GLU A 262 21.94 -5.66 -2.27
C GLU A 262 21.74 -4.44 -3.20
N SER A 263 20.50 -3.97 -3.37
CA SER A 263 20.13 -2.99 -4.39
C SER A 263 19.24 -1.87 -3.84
N ALA A 264 19.36 -0.67 -4.40
CA ALA A 264 18.43 0.44 -4.20
C ALA A 264 17.12 0.22 -5.00
N ALA A 265 16.48 -0.93 -4.80
CA ALA A 265 15.31 -1.35 -5.55
C ALA A 265 14.20 -1.82 -4.62
N VAL A 266 12.94 -1.60 -5.00
CA VAL A 266 11.75 -2.09 -4.28
C VAL A 266 10.84 -2.81 -5.27
N CYS A 267 10.34 -3.98 -4.87
CA CYS A 267 9.49 -4.80 -5.74
C CYS A 267 8.08 -4.93 -5.17
N LEU A 268 7.08 -4.64 -6.01
CA LEU A 268 5.67 -4.93 -5.78
C LEU A 268 5.26 -6.03 -6.78
N ILE A 269 4.68 -7.10 -6.26
CA ILE A 269 4.20 -8.23 -7.06
C ILE A 269 2.72 -8.39 -6.76
N THR A 270 1.87 -8.39 -7.78
CA THR A 270 0.46 -8.76 -7.59
C THR A 270 0.24 -10.23 -7.92
N LEU A 271 -0.63 -10.89 -7.15
CA LEU A 271 -0.93 -12.32 -7.27
C LEU A 271 -2.43 -12.50 -7.53
N PRO A 272 -2.83 -13.15 -8.64
CA PRO A 272 -4.24 -13.35 -8.96
C PRO A 272 -4.94 -14.25 -7.93
N THR A 273 -6.24 -14.03 -7.74
CA THR A 273 -7.10 -14.89 -6.90
C THR A 273 -8.22 -15.49 -7.76
N PRO A 274 -8.44 -16.82 -7.74
CA PRO A 274 -7.76 -17.82 -6.93
C PRO A 274 -6.33 -18.11 -7.42
N PHE A 275 -5.40 -18.26 -6.47
CA PHE A 275 -4.01 -18.61 -6.76
C PHE A 275 -3.84 -20.13 -6.85
N PRO A 276 -3.07 -20.67 -7.82
CA PRO A 276 -3.05 -22.11 -8.10
C PRO A 276 -2.31 -22.97 -7.06
N ILE A 277 -1.61 -22.35 -6.11
CA ILE A 277 -0.77 -23.04 -5.10
C ILE A 277 -0.95 -22.45 -3.71
N ASP A 278 -0.49 -23.16 -2.69
CA ASP A 278 -0.43 -22.65 -1.32
C ASP A 278 0.42 -21.37 -1.23
N LEU A 279 -0.17 -20.32 -0.66
CA LEU A 279 0.42 -19.00 -0.52
C LEU A 279 1.32 -18.88 0.72
N ALA A 280 1.19 -19.76 1.72
CA ALA A 280 1.94 -19.66 2.98
C ALA A 280 3.48 -19.63 2.78
N PRO A 281 4.08 -20.47 1.91
CA PRO A 281 5.51 -20.37 1.60
C PRO A 281 5.91 -19.03 0.95
N LEU A 282 5.03 -18.45 0.14
CA LEU A 282 5.24 -17.14 -0.50
C LEU A 282 5.16 -16.01 0.53
N HIS A 283 4.28 -16.13 1.53
CA HIS A 283 4.20 -15.18 2.64
C HIS A 283 5.47 -15.18 3.49
N HIS A 284 6.08 -16.35 3.70
CA HIS A 284 7.34 -16.46 4.44
C HIS A 284 8.51 -15.82 3.69
N THR A 285 8.61 -16.03 2.38
CA THR A 285 9.70 -15.52 1.54
C THR A 285 9.59 -14.03 1.22
N SER A 286 8.41 -13.45 1.27
CA SER A 286 8.19 -12.01 1.07
C SER A 286 8.46 -11.17 2.33
N ASP A 287 8.59 -9.86 2.17
CA ASP A 287 8.81 -8.93 3.27
C ASP A 287 7.51 -8.31 3.77
N ALA A 288 6.59 -8.04 2.84
CA ALA A 288 5.23 -7.60 3.13
C ALA A 288 4.23 -8.40 2.31
N VAL A 289 3.04 -8.58 2.89
CA VAL A 289 1.92 -9.27 2.27
C VAL A 289 0.65 -8.51 2.59
N LEU A 290 -0.04 -8.12 1.54
CA LEU A 290 -1.33 -7.45 1.57
C LEU A 290 -2.35 -8.34 0.84
N SER A 291 -3.59 -8.38 1.31
CA SER A 291 -4.67 -9.07 0.62
C SER A 291 -5.88 -8.17 0.42
N LEU A 292 -6.40 -8.14 -0.80
CA LEU A 292 -7.60 -7.38 -1.17
C LEU A 292 -8.79 -8.32 -1.28
N THR A 293 -9.89 -7.94 -0.65
CA THR A 293 -11.19 -8.61 -0.82
C THR A 293 -12.23 -7.58 -1.20
N SER A 294 -12.72 -7.62 -2.44
CA SER A 294 -13.77 -6.72 -2.91
C SER A 294 -15.15 -7.23 -2.49
N PHE A 295 -16.09 -6.32 -2.24
CA PHE A 295 -17.48 -6.71 -2.02
C PHE A 295 -18.19 -7.17 -3.30
N ALA A 296 -17.60 -6.90 -4.47
CA ALA A 296 -18.06 -7.50 -5.72
C ALA A 296 -17.87 -9.03 -5.74
N SER A 297 -16.84 -9.55 -5.07
CA SER A 297 -16.65 -11.00 -4.88
C SER A 297 -17.30 -11.52 -3.60
N HIS A 298 -17.26 -10.73 -2.52
CA HIS A 298 -17.73 -11.14 -1.19
C HIS A 298 -18.60 -10.05 -0.54
N PRO A 299 -19.93 -10.02 -0.77
CA PRO A 299 -20.82 -9.01 -0.21
C PRO A 299 -20.71 -8.88 1.32
N SER A 300 -20.86 -7.65 1.83
CA SER A 300 -20.72 -7.36 3.26
C SER A 300 -21.69 -6.26 3.70
N VAL A 301 -22.01 -6.21 4.99
CA VAL A 301 -22.86 -5.17 5.60
C VAL A 301 -22.28 -3.76 5.38
N TYR A 302 -20.97 -3.67 5.13
CA TYR A 302 -20.27 -2.41 4.91
C TYR A 302 -20.26 -1.92 3.46
N GLU A 303 -20.99 -2.57 2.54
CA GLU A 303 -21.00 -2.22 1.11
C GLU A 303 -21.48 -0.79 0.81
N SER A 304 -22.27 -0.20 1.72
CA SER A 304 -22.68 1.21 1.64
C SER A 304 -21.54 2.20 1.91
N ILE A 305 -20.44 1.75 2.54
CA ILE A 305 -19.35 2.61 3.03
C ILE A 305 -18.03 2.30 2.30
N TYR A 306 -17.72 1.02 2.09
CA TYR A 306 -16.48 0.54 1.50
C TYR A 306 -16.72 -0.25 0.22
N ASN A 307 -15.70 -0.30 -0.63
CA ASN A 307 -15.69 -1.17 -1.80
C ASN A 307 -15.14 -2.57 -1.50
N GLY A 308 -14.45 -2.73 -0.37
CA GLY A 308 -13.89 -3.98 0.08
C GLY A 308 -13.00 -3.83 1.31
N PHE A 309 -12.37 -4.92 1.71
CA PHE A 309 -11.40 -4.98 2.79
C PHE A 309 -9.97 -5.11 2.28
N LEU A 310 -9.04 -4.54 3.03
CA LEU A 310 -7.61 -4.72 2.86
C LEU A 310 -7.05 -5.39 4.12
N GLU A 311 -6.48 -6.57 4.00
CA GLU A 311 -5.81 -7.24 5.10
C GLU A 311 -4.30 -7.04 5.01
N VAL A 312 -3.69 -6.61 6.12
CA VAL A 312 -2.23 -6.53 6.25
C VAL A 312 -1.76 -7.82 6.93
N ILE A 313 -1.42 -8.83 6.13
CA ILE A 313 -0.96 -10.14 6.62
C ILE A 313 0.47 -10.04 7.17
N LYS A 314 1.33 -9.22 6.52
CA LYS A 314 2.73 -9.06 6.91
C LYS A 314 3.25 -7.67 6.59
N VAL A 315 3.96 -7.05 7.54
CA VAL A 315 4.63 -5.75 7.40
C VAL A 315 6.14 -5.94 7.25
N PRO A 316 6.88 -5.11 6.47
CA PRO A 316 8.32 -5.22 6.33
C PRO A 316 9.05 -5.04 7.67
N ARG A 317 9.93 -6.00 8.02
CA ARG A 317 10.71 -5.97 9.28
C ARG A 317 12.21 -5.73 9.09
N VAL A 318 12.59 -5.13 7.97
CA VAL A 318 14.00 -4.88 7.64
C VAL A 318 14.61 -3.92 8.66
N GLY A 319 15.76 -4.28 9.22
CA GLY A 319 16.46 -3.44 10.19
C GLY A 319 15.79 -3.35 11.57
N CYS A 320 14.77 -4.17 11.84
CA CYS A 320 14.08 -4.22 13.12
C CYS A 320 14.48 -5.47 13.90
N LEU A 321 14.82 -5.30 15.18
CA LEU A 321 15.05 -6.42 16.11
C LEU A 321 13.77 -6.84 16.86
N GLY A 322 12.74 -5.97 16.87
CA GLY A 322 11.48 -6.20 17.57
C GLY A 322 10.27 -5.95 16.66
N GLN A 323 9.16 -6.60 17.01
CA GLN A 323 7.87 -6.48 16.33
C GLN A 323 7.05 -5.42 17.08
N VAL A 324 6.68 -4.34 16.38
CA VAL A 324 5.57 -3.50 16.83
C VAL A 324 4.35 -4.07 16.12
N ASP A 325 3.72 -5.08 16.74
CA ASP A 325 2.37 -5.47 16.36
C ASP A 325 1.42 -4.40 16.90
N GLU A 326 1.24 -3.33 16.13
CA GLU A 326 -0.01 -2.61 16.26
C GLU A 326 -1.09 -3.51 15.68
N GLU A 327 -2.08 -3.89 16.49
CA GLU A 327 -3.30 -4.50 15.97
C GLU A 327 -3.94 -3.51 15.00
N VAL A 328 -3.76 -3.78 13.70
CA VAL A 328 -4.20 -2.89 12.63
C VAL A 328 -5.73 -2.85 12.55
N GLY A 329 -6.41 -3.84 13.13
CA GLY A 329 -7.86 -4.02 13.05
C GLY A 329 -8.30 -4.37 11.63
N ALA A 330 -9.61 -4.49 11.42
CA ALA A 330 -10.16 -4.61 10.08
C ALA A 330 -9.97 -3.28 9.32
N LEU A 331 -9.48 -3.34 8.08
CA LEU A 331 -9.34 -2.15 7.23
C LEU A 331 -10.31 -2.24 6.05
N GLY A 332 -11.05 -1.16 5.83
CA GLY A 332 -11.91 -0.96 4.68
C GLY A 332 -11.22 -0.03 3.70
N PHE A 333 -11.29 -0.37 2.42
CA PHE A 333 -10.88 0.56 1.37
C PHE A 333 -12.09 1.06 0.61
N ARG A 334 -12.03 2.32 0.19
CA ARG A 334 -13.04 2.95 -0.67
C ARG A 334 -12.37 3.75 -1.76
N VAL A 335 -12.92 3.64 -2.96
CA VAL A 335 -12.50 4.37 -4.15
C VAL A 335 -13.51 5.47 -4.37
N ARG A 336 -13.07 6.70 -4.12
CA ARG A 336 -13.83 7.92 -4.37
C ARG A 336 -13.52 8.43 -5.79
N ARG A 337 -14.20 9.50 -6.22
CA ARG A 337 -14.04 10.02 -7.58
C ARG A 337 -12.60 10.46 -7.85
N LYS A 338 -11.97 11.14 -6.88
CA LYS A 338 -10.62 11.70 -7.02
C LYS A 338 -9.53 10.92 -6.28
N ARG A 339 -9.85 10.04 -5.32
CA ARG A 339 -8.84 9.42 -4.45
C ARG A 339 -9.18 8.00 -3.98
N PHE A 340 -8.14 7.25 -3.62
CA PHE A 340 -8.24 5.93 -2.99
C PHE A 340 -7.91 6.08 -1.50
N GLU A 341 -8.78 5.57 -0.63
CA GLU A 341 -8.63 5.69 0.83
C GLU A 341 -8.69 4.32 1.50
N ILE A 342 -7.92 4.20 2.59
CA ILE A 342 -7.92 3.03 3.46
C ILE A 342 -8.10 3.57 4.88
N GLU A 343 -9.06 3.03 5.61
CA GLU A 343 -9.34 3.39 7.00
C GLU A 343 -9.71 2.16 7.83
N ARG A 344 -9.57 2.28 9.15
CA ARG A 344 -10.01 1.24 10.08
C ARG A 344 -11.53 1.18 10.07
N VAL A 345 -12.07 -0.02 9.90
CA VAL A 345 -13.50 -0.29 9.88
C VAL A 345 -14.05 -0.04 11.28
N GLY A 346 -15.00 0.88 11.37
CA GLY A 346 -15.77 1.10 12.60
C GLY A 346 -16.84 0.02 12.79
N LEU A 347 -17.57 0.08 13.91
CA LEU A 347 -18.74 -0.78 14.10
C LEU A 347 -19.72 -0.62 12.92
N PRO A 348 -20.40 -1.71 12.52
CA PRO A 348 -21.36 -1.65 11.42
C PRO A 348 -22.46 -0.64 11.79
N PRO A 349 -23.00 0.10 10.80
CA PRO A 349 -24.13 0.98 11.07
C PRO A 349 -25.24 0.15 11.71
N GLU A 350 -25.74 0.57 12.88
CA GLU A 350 -26.93 -0.04 13.46
C GLU A 350 -28.02 0.02 12.38
N GLU A 351 -28.53 -1.15 12.00
CA GLU A 351 -29.73 -1.18 11.18
C GLU A 351 -30.79 -0.42 11.96
N GLU A 352 -31.23 0.73 11.45
CA GLU A 352 -32.45 1.34 11.95
C GLU A 352 -33.54 0.30 11.72
N GLU A 353 -33.89 -0.43 12.79
CA GLU A 353 -35.13 -1.21 12.84
C GLU A 353 -36.23 -0.24 12.43
N LYS A 354 -36.69 -0.35 11.19
CA LYS A 354 -37.87 0.37 10.73
C LYS A 354 -38.98 -0.02 11.68
N GLY A 355 -39.30 0.93 12.56
CA GLY A 355 -40.21 0.74 13.68
C GLY A 355 -41.48 0.05 13.22
N ARG A 356 -41.59 -1.24 13.53
CA ARG A 356 -42.89 -1.91 13.57
C ARG A 356 -43.48 -1.52 14.91
N GLY A 357 -44.19 -0.39 14.91
CA GLY A 357 -44.93 0.07 16.07
C GLY A 357 -45.96 -0.98 16.48
N GLU A 358 -45.68 -1.71 17.55
CA GLU A 358 -46.68 -2.18 18.51
C GLU A 358 -46.07 -2.13 19.91
N VAL A 359 -46.37 -1.02 20.60
CA VAL A 359 -46.16 -0.91 22.04
C VAL A 359 -47.12 -1.88 22.72
N LYS A 360 -46.63 -3.05 23.16
CA LYS A 360 -47.26 -3.79 24.25
C LYS A 360 -46.56 -3.43 25.56
N LYS A 361 -47.19 -2.54 26.33
CA LYS A 361 -46.89 -2.30 27.74
C LYS A 361 -47.02 -3.63 28.50
N ALA A 362 -45.91 -4.23 28.90
CA ALA A 362 -45.88 -5.17 30.01
C ALA A 362 -45.47 -4.39 31.27
N GLY A 363 -46.47 -4.01 32.07
CA GLY A 363 -46.25 -3.37 33.37
C GLY A 363 -45.73 -4.39 34.38
N CYS A 364 -44.53 -4.14 34.91
CA CYS A 364 -44.04 -4.80 36.12
C CYS A 364 -44.70 -4.11 37.32
N GLY A 365 -45.79 -4.68 37.80
CA GLY A 365 -46.44 -4.30 39.06
C GLY A 365 -45.99 -5.25 40.16
N SER A 366 -45.17 -4.73 41.08
CA SER A 366 -44.81 -5.41 42.32
C SER A 366 -46.02 -5.51 43.25
N THR A 367 -46.32 -6.71 43.73
CA THR A 367 -47.00 -6.89 45.02
C THR A 367 -46.35 -8.08 45.73
N GLY A 368 -45.55 -7.77 46.74
CA GLY A 368 -45.23 -8.74 47.76
C GLY A 368 -46.44 -8.95 48.67
N ASN A 369 -46.67 -10.20 49.07
CA ASN A 369 -46.85 -10.49 50.47
C ASN A 369 -46.55 -11.97 50.74
N SER A 370 -45.82 -12.16 51.84
CA SER A 370 -45.50 -13.39 52.54
C SER A 370 -46.71 -14.30 52.78
N VAL A 371 -46.48 -15.62 52.86
CA VAL A 371 -46.58 -16.42 54.10
C VAL A 371 -46.15 -17.87 53.77
N LEU A 372 -45.27 -18.41 54.62
CA LEU A 372 -44.89 -19.82 54.70
C LEU A 372 -46.10 -20.65 55.13
N ASP A 373 -46.26 -21.87 54.62
CA ASP A 373 -46.66 -23.02 55.44
C ASP A 373 -46.47 -24.36 54.69
N PHE A 374 -45.67 -25.21 55.33
CA PHE A 374 -45.36 -26.65 55.19
C PHE A 374 -44.82 -27.23 53.87
#